data_AF-A0A3N5JXF0-F1
#
_entry.id   AF-A0A3N5JXF0-F1
#
_cell.length_a   1.000
_cell.length_b   1.000
_cell.length_c   1.000
_cell.angle_alpha   90.00
_cell.angle_beta   90.00
_cell.angle_gamma   90.00
#
_symmetry.space_group_name_H-M   'P 1'
#
loop_
_entity.id
_entity.type
_entity.pdbx_description
1 polymer ?
#
loop_
_entity_poly.entity_id
_entity_poly.type
_entity_poly.pdbx_seq_one_letter_code
_entity_poly.pdbx_strand_id
1 'polypeptide(L)'
;MLLVGVTGPVGSGKTSLLLLLTGWFQQQHKGVEGFLALGGARVAAHQGATSYRLQMVATGKNLPYALRGDSKTPPYVFDPETERYLEEWATQLKMHGAPALIVLDEFSALEASGRGHAKLWDSIQSSNPPLVVIAMRNGLVSLIEQSLGVSFDTCVDVQEKDAWDSLRKICVEHEDWKRVGAYGAAAGSFEASVGTMLHTAQVPFRGIALSSVQSMVMTYAGDGLGTRGKVIWVPFISAGLKALSPAGNSLNPMLAISMQGFLFTGAIEMLGWNALGVLLGGFLVGAWAAAQGVILQFIFVGGDVVRMYDMVLQWIAQKLHLPAFGLIGLLLIWTSIAGIISSSLTLYAYRRRQRIPERLQQLIAQGAPYFAVEEKNRSWKSIVHKSVRDVTKPFFWLPLLILIVLILVTGSSLENVFWITVRVATFALVFFSLARAFDPRSFLNWLQKRGYWGPAYAFRLVFLQNHHEKNL
;
A
#
# COMPACT_ATOMS: atom_id res chain seq x y z
N MET A 1 11.08 5.74 -5.28
CA MET A 1 11.06 7.21 -5.42
C MET A 1 9.66 7.75 -5.12
N LEU A 2 9.53 8.70 -4.19
CA LEU A 2 8.36 9.55 -3.99
C LEU A 2 8.59 10.85 -4.78
N LEU A 3 7.61 11.25 -5.60
CA LEU A 3 7.71 12.43 -6.47
C LEU A 3 6.69 13.48 -6.03
N VAL A 4 7.18 14.64 -5.57
CA VAL A 4 6.35 15.72 -5.03
C VAL A 4 6.44 16.96 -5.92
N GLY A 5 5.29 17.52 -6.29
CA GLY A 5 5.22 18.80 -7.00
C GLY A 5 5.06 19.95 -6.01
N VAL A 6 5.85 21.02 -6.16
CA VAL A 6 5.62 22.30 -5.48
C VAL A 6 5.09 23.28 -6.53
N THR A 7 3.84 23.68 -6.37
CA THR A 7 3.13 24.51 -7.33
C THR A 7 2.97 25.94 -6.81
N GLY A 8 2.76 26.89 -7.72
CA GLY A 8 2.49 28.28 -7.39
C GLY A 8 2.71 29.21 -8.59
N PRO A 9 2.15 30.44 -8.57
CA PRO A 9 2.39 31.43 -9.60
C PRO A 9 3.85 31.93 -9.64
N VAL A 10 4.17 32.76 -10.62
CA VAL A 10 5.50 33.39 -10.70
C VAL A 10 5.70 34.27 -9.47
N GLY A 11 6.82 34.09 -8.77
CA GLY A 11 7.14 34.91 -7.60
C GLY A 11 6.44 34.55 -6.30
N SER A 12 5.69 33.45 -6.24
CA SER A 12 4.95 33.03 -5.06
C SER A 12 5.81 32.44 -3.92
N GLY A 13 7.14 32.40 -4.08
CA GLY A 13 8.04 31.89 -3.04
C GLY A 13 8.39 30.40 -3.15
N LYS A 14 8.14 29.74 -4.30
CA LYS A 14 8.51 28.33 -4.52
C LYS A 14 9.98 28.03 -4.21
N THR A 15 10.90 28.81 -4.79
CA THR A 15 12.34 28.71 -4.53
C THR A 15 12.68 28.91 -3.05
N SER A 16 11.98 29.83 -2.37
CA SER A 16 12.15 30.05 -0.92
C SER A 16 11.67 28.84 -0.10
N LEU A 17 10.55 28.23 -0.47
CA LEU A 17 10.07 27.00 0.17
C LEU A 17 11.05 25.84 -0.04
N LEU A 18 11.61 25.71 -1.24
CA LEU A 18 12.62 24.70 -1.53
C LEU A 18 13.93 24.95 -0.76
N LEU A 19 14.37 26.19 -0.60
CA LEU A 19 15.50 26.55 0.27
C LEU A 19 15.27 26.13 1.73
N LEU A 20 14.05 26.34 2.26
CA LEU A 20 13.70 25.86 3.59
C LEU A 20 13.78 24.33 3.69
N LEU A 21 13.29 23.63 2.66
CA LEU A 21 13.34 22.16 2.59
C LEU A 21 14.79 21.63 2.55
N THR A 22 15.63 22.18 1.69
CA THR A 22 17.04 21.73 1.57
C THR A 22 17.80 21.99 2.86
N GLY A 23 17.62 23.16 3.48
CA GLY A 23 18.20 23.49 4.78
C GLY A 23 17.75 22.54 5.89
N TRP A 24 16.47 22.17 5.93
CA TRP A 24 15.94 21.21 6.91
C TRP A 24 16.53 19.80 6.74
N PHE A 25 16.73 19.31 5.51
CA PHE A 25 17.40 18.03 5.26
C PHE A 25 18.89 18.08 5.65
N GLN A 26 19.58 19.18 5.34
CA GLN A 26 20.99 19.37 5.71
C GLN A 26 21.19 19.39 7.23
N GLN A 27 20.28 20.01 7.99
CA GLN A 27 20.27 19.99 9.46
C GLN A 27 20.12 18.57 10.04
N GLN A 28 19.55 17.64 9.28
CA GLN A 28 19.43 16.22 9.65
C GLN A 28 20.60 15.37 9.16
N HIS A 29 21.64 15.99 8.59
CA HIS A 29 22.77 15.30 7.97
C HIS A 29 22.35 14.32 6.86
N LYS A 30 21.25 14.60 6.17
CA LYS A 30 20.80 13.82 5.00
C LYS A 30 21.39 14.41 3.73
N GLY A 31 21.82 13.55 2.80
CA GLY A 31 22.35 13.98 1.51
C GLY A 31 21.27 14.70 0.68
N VAL A 32 21.59 15.90 0.18
CA VAL A 32 20.71 16.70 -0.68
C VAL A 32 21.47 17.12 -1.92
N GLU A 33 20.86 16.90 -3.07
CA GLU A 33 21.38 17.27 -4.38
C GLU A 33 20.32 18.04 -5.19
N GLY A 34 20.74 18.53 -6.35
CA GLY A 34 19.88 19.25 -7.28
C GLY A 34 20.26 20.71 -7.38
N PHE A 35 19.31 21.53 -7.85
CA PHE A 35 19.55 22.94 -8.13
C PHE A 35 18.32 23.80 -7.85
N LEU A 36 18.60 25.07 -7.56
CA LEU A 36 17.60 26.11 -7.31
C LEU A 36 17.71 27.23 -8.34
N ALA A 37 16.59 27.63 -8.95
CA ALA A 37 16.56 28.71 -9.94
C ALA A 37 16.39 30.07 -9.27
N LEU A 38 17.52 30.78 -9.10
CA LEU A 38 17.55 32.12 -8.53
C LEU A 38 17.33 33.16 -9.62
N GLY A 39 16.16 33.78 -9.62
CA GLY A 39 15.83 34.90 -10.51
C GLY A 39 16.51 36.20 -10.10
N GLY A 40 17.02 36.95 -11.08
CA GLY A 40 17.50 38.31 -10.93
C GLY A 40 16.36 39.34 -10.85
N ALA A 41 16.63 40.57 -11.32
CA ALA A 41 15.63 41.64 -11.33
C ALA A 41 14.40 41.27 -12.17
N ARG A 42 13.24 41.82 -11.80
CA ARG A 42 11.99 41.67 -12.56
C ARG A 42 11.51 43.03 -13.03
N VAL A 43 11.08 43.07 -14.28
CA VAL A 43 10.47 44.28 -14.87
C VAL A 43 9.04 44.46 -14.34
N ALA A 44 8.30 43.36 -14.15
CA ALA A 44 6.97 43.36 -13.54
C ALA A 44 6.77 42.12 -12.64
N ALA A 45 5.90 42.22 -11.64
CA ALA A 45 5.67 41.14 -10.66
C ALA A 45 5.18 39.82 -11.28
N HIS A 46 4.40 39.90 -12.37
CA HIS A 46 3.84 38.77 -13.09
C HIS A 46 4.74 38.25 -14.22
N GLN A 47 5.87 38.91 -14.47
CA GLN A 47 6.82 38.55 -15.51
C GLN A 47 8.00 37.78 -14.90
N GLY A 48 8.50 36.77 -15.61
CA GLY A 48 9.73 36.08 -15.21
C GLY A 48 10.93 37.03 -15.20
N ALA A 49 11.98 36.68 -14.44
CA ALA A 49 13.14 37.54 -14.23
C ALA A 49 13.91 37.87 -15.52
N THR A 50 14.74 38.92 -15.48
CA THR A 50 15.62 39.31 -16.58
C THR A 50 16.78 38.31 -16.77
N SER A 51 17.16 37.62 -15.70
CA SER A 51 18.12 36.54 -15.73
C SER A 51 17.82 35.49 -14.66
N TYR A 52 18.28 34.27 -14.89
CA TYR A 52 18.25 33.17 -13.92
C TYR A 52 19.64 32.58 -13.79
N ARG A 53 20.00 32.29 -12.53
CA ARG A 53 21.18 31.50 -12.18
C ARG A 53 20.71 30.23 -11.48
N LEU A 54 21.38 29.12 -11.73
CA LEU A 54 21.16 27.90 -10.99
C LEU A 54 22.18 27.82 -9.86
N GLN A 55 21.70 27.63 -8.64
CA GLN A 55 22.54 27.32 -7.50
C GLN A 55 22.48 25.83 -7.23
N MET A 56 23.60 25.13 -7.39
CA MET A 56 23.71 23.71 -7.04
C MET A 56 23.61 23.55 -5.52
N VAL A 57 22.72 22.68 -5.05
CA VAL A 57 22.39 22.57 -3.63
C VAL A 57 23.55 21.99 -2.81
N ALA A 58 24.22 20.96 -3.33
CA ALA A 58 25.31 20.28 -2.61
C ALA A 58 26.59 21.11 -2.53
N THR A 59 26.96 21.79 -3.62
CA THR A 59 28.24 22.51 -3.73
C THR A 59 28.10 24.01 -3.48
N GLY A 60 26.88 24.56 -3.48
CA GLY A 60 26.64 26.00 -3.47
C GLY A 60 27.08 26.71 -4.77
N LYS A 61 27.57 25.98 -5.78
CA LYS A 61 28.08 26.53 -7.04
C LYS A 61 26.96 27.26 -7.78
N ASN A 62 27.22 28.50 -8.17
CA ASN A 62 26.30 29.31 -8.98
C ASN A 62 26.67 29.21 -10.46
N LEU A 63 25.69 28.92 -11.30
CA LEU A 63 25.83 28.75 -12.75
C LEU A 63 24.92 29.74 -13.48
N PRO A 64 25.40 30.49 -14.47
CA PRO A 64 24.53 31.31 -15.33
C PRO A 64 23.62 30.39 -16.14
N TYR A 65 22.30 30.60 -16.17
CA TYR A 65 21.41 29.65 -16.84
C TYR A 65 20.57 30.25 -17.94
N ALA A 66 19.82 31.31 -17.65
CA ALA A 66 18.92 31.89 -18.64
C ALA A 66 18.99 33.41 -18.62
N LEU A 67 19.08 34.02 -19.81
CA LEU A 67 19.00 35.46 -20.00
C LEU A 67 17.75 35.77 -20.82
N ARG A 68 16.95 36.73 -20.34
CA ARG A 68 15.72 37.12 -21.03
C ARG A 68 16.06 37.76 -22.38
N GLY A 69 15.43 37.24 -23.43
CA GLY A 69 15.49 37.80 -24.78
C GLY A 69 14.07 37.91 -25.31
N ASP A 70 13.52 39.13 -25.35
CA ASP A 70 12.10 39.38 -25.64
C ASP A 70 11.69 38.98 -27.07
N SER A 71 12.64 38.67 -27.95
CA SER A 71 12.42 38.15 -29.30
C SER A 71 12.31 36.62 -29.41
N LYS A 72 12.44 35.86 -28.29
CA LYS A 72 12.40 34.39 -28.29
C LYS A 72 11.12 33.82 -27.67
N THR A 73 10.79 32.58 -28.02
CA THR A 73 9.69 31.81 -27.40
C THR A 73 10.18 30.42 -26.98
N PRO A 74 10.35 30.12 -25.68
CA PRO A 74 10.20 31.03 -24.55
C PRO A 74 11.22 32.19 -24.59
N PRO A 75 10.98 33.32 -23.89
CA PRO A 75 11.76 34.56 -24.02
C PRO A 75 13.09 34.48 -23.27
N TYR A 76 13.84 33.40 -23.47
CA TYR A 76 15.12 33.14 -22.81
C TYR A 76 16.14 32.53 -23.78
N VAL A 77 17.39 32.91 -23.58
CA VAL A 77 18.57 32.25 -24.12
C VAL A 77 19.22 31.46 -23.00
N PHE A 78 19.37 30.15 -23.20
CA PHE A 78 19.97 29.25 -22.21
C PHE A 78 21.48 29.12 -22.43
N ASP A 79 22.21 29.00 -21.33
CA ASP A 79 23.65 28.84 -21.31
C ASP A 79 24.07 27.38 -21.59
N PRO A 80 24.75 27.08 -22.73
CA PRO A 80 25.07 25.71 -23.12
C PRO A 80 26.08 25.02 -22.19
N GLU A 81 26.98 25.77 -21.56
CA GLU A 81 27.93 25.20 -20.61
C GLU A 81 27.24 24.69 -19.34
N THR A 82 26.25 25.44 -18.87
CA THR A 82 25.42 25.05 -17.73
C THR A 82 24.55 23.85 -18.06
N GLU A 83 23.96 23.79 -19.27
CA GLU A 83 23.22 22.60 -19.71
C GLU A 83 24.10 21.34 -19.69
N ARG A 84 25.31 21.42 -20.28
CA ARG A 84 26.28 20.33 -20.27
C ARG A 84 26.70 19.93 -18.86
N TYR A 85 26.93 20.91 -17.98
CA TYR A 85 27.25 20.65 -16.58
C TYR A 85 26.12 19.89 -15.86
N LEU A 86 24.86 20.22 -16.12
CA LEU A 86 23.72 19.52 -15.52
C LEU A 86 23.56 18.09 -16.05
N GLU A 87 23.83 17.85 -17.33
CA GLU A 87 23.83 16.50 -17.91
C GLU A 87 24.93 15.62 -17.30
N GLU A 88 26.13 16.18 -17.13
CA GLU A 88 27.24 15.52 -16.43
C GLU A 88 26.87 15.23 -14.96
N TRP A 89 26.32 16.21 -14.24
CA TRP A 89 25.86 16.05 -12.86
C TRP A 89 24.80 14.95 -12.73
N ALA A 90 23.77 14.95 -13.59
CA ALA A 90 22.69 13.97 -13.55
C ALA A 90 23.22 12.55 -13.80
N THR A 91 24.20 12.40 -14.70
CA THR A 91 24.87 11.13 -14.96
C THR A 91 25.70 10.66 -13.76
N GLN A 92 26.34 11.58 -13.03
CA GLN A 92 27.15 11.28 -11.85
C GLN A 92 26.33 10.83 -10.64
N LEU A 93 25.03 11.17 -10.55
CA LEU A 93 24.15 10.71 -9.48
C LEU A 93 24.10 9.18 -9.38
N LYS A 94 24.21 8.48 -10.52
CA LYS A 94 24.23 7.01 -10.55
C LYS A 94 25.49 6.42 -9.92
N MET A 95 26.63 7.11 -10.01
CA MET A 95 27.92 6.60 -9.54
C MET A 95 28.15 6.81 -8.04
N HIS A 96 27.65 7.92 -7.49
CA HIS A 96 27.91 8.30 -6.09
C HIS A 96 26.85 7.79 -5.11
N GLY A 97 25.82 7.08 -5.60
CA GLY A 97 24.67 6.65 -4.83
C GLY A 97 23.60 7.75 -4.72
N ALA A 98 22.34 7.33 -4.63
CA ALA A 98 21.23 8.26 -4.65
C ALA A 98 21.18 9.10 -3.37
N PRO A 99 21.15 10.45 -3.46
CA PRO A 99 20.96 11.33 -2.31
C PRO A 99 19.57 11.11 -1.71
N ALA A 100 19.39 11.48 -0.44
CA ALA A 100 18.09 11.31 0.24
C ALA A 100 17.00 12.19 -0.36
N LEU A 101 17.38 13.37 -0.89
CA LEU A 101 16.50 14.33 -1.54
C LEU A 101 17.18 14.90 -2.79
N ILE A 102 16.43 14.95 -3.90
CA ILE A 102 16.77 15.77 -5.08
C ILE A 102 15.73 16.88 -5.22
N VAL A 103 16.20 18.11 -5.38
CA VAL A 103 15.35 19.29 -5.61
C VAL A 103 15.61 19.87 -6.99
N LEU A 104 14.54 20.09 -7.76
CA LEU A 104 14.61 20.69 -9.10
C LEU A 104 13.72 21.94 -9.15
N ASP A 105 14.31 23.09 -9.46
CA ASP A 105 13.62 24.37 -9.58
C ASP A 105 14.10 25.11 -10.85
N GLU A 106 13.26 25.59 -11.77
CA GLU A 106 11.80 25.43 -11.89
C GLU A 106 11.50 24.64 -13.18
N PHE A 107 10.53 23.72 -13.13
CA PHE A 107 9.94 23.10 -14.32
C PHE A 107 8.81 23.97 -14.86
N SER A 108 8.95 24.40 -16.10
CA SER A 108 8.10 25.39 -16.75
C SER A 108 7.58 24.89 -18.10
N ALA A 109 7.10 25.80 -18.95
CA ALA A 109 6.58 25.46 -20.28
C ALA A 109 7.62 24.78 -21.19
N LEU A 110 8.92 25.05 -20.98
CA LEU A 110 9.99 24.39 -21.72
C LEU A 110 10.08 22.91 -21.35
N GLU A 111 10.10 22.61 -20.05
CA GLU A 111 10.15 21.27 -19.49
C GLU A 111 8.90 20.47 -19.83
N ALA A 112 7.73 21.11 -19.81
CA ALA A 112 6.47 20.51 -20.28
C ALA A 112 6.51 20.06 -21.76
N SER A 113 7.45 20.58 -22.56
CA SER A 113 7.66 20.17 -23.96
C SER A 113 8.75 19.11 -24.13
N GLY A 114 9.24 18.49 -23.05
CA GLY A 114 10.34 17.52 -23.10
C GLY A 114 11.73 18.15 -23.31
N ARG A 115 11.86 19.46 -23.11
CA ARG A 115 13.11 20.22 -23.28
C ARG A 115 13.64 20.73 -21.94
N GLY A 116 14.76 21.44 -21.95
CA GLY A 116 15.38 21.98 -20.73
C GLY A 116 15.72 20.87 -19.74
N HIS A 117 15.30 21.04 -18.49
CA HIS A 117 15.59 20.09 -17.41
C HIS A 117 14.89 18.73 -17.53
N ALA A 118 13.84 18.61 -18.36
CA ALA A 118 13.15 17.35 -18.57
C ALA A 118 14.08 16.25 -19.13
N LYS A 119 15.13 16.63 -19.88
CA LYS A 119 16.15 15.70 -20.39
C LYS A 119 16.96 15.01 -19.30
N LEU A 120 17.06 15.62 -18.12
CA LEU A 120 17.81 15.07 -16.98
C LEU A 120 17.03 13.94 -16.29
N TRP A 121 15.73 13.82 -16.58
CA TRP A 121 14.81 12.97 -15.84
C TRP A 121 15.21 11.49 -15.85
N ASP A 122 15.58 10.94 -17.00
CA ASP A 122 15.95 9.52 -17.10
C ASP A 122 17.19 9.19 -16.23
N SER A 123 18.18 10.07 -16.22
CA SER A 123 19.37 9.94 -15.38
C SER A 123 19.03 10.07 -13.88
N ILE A 124 18.18 11.03 -13.52
CA ILE A 124 17.71 11.21 -12.14
C ILE A 124 16.91 9.99 -11.69
N GLN A 125 15.94 9.55 -12.47
CA GLN A 125 15.08 8.41 -12.16
C GLN A 125 15.89 7.11 -12.04
N SER A 126 16.84 6.88 -12.95
CA SER A 126 17.70 5.69 -12.92
C SER A 126 18.68 5.66 -11.74
N SER A 127 18.99 6.82 -11.14
CA SER A 127 19.71 6.87 -9.86
C SER A 127 18.87 6.36 -8.67
N ASN A 128 17.56 6.17 -8.85
CA ASN A 128 16.59 5.69 -7.86
C ASN A 128 16.59 6.46 -6.52
N PRO A 129 16.44 7.80 -6.55
CA PRO A 129 16.40 8.60 -5.33
C PRO A 129 15.16 8.24 -4.49
N PRO A 130 15.25 8.31 -3.14
CA PRO A 130 14.09 8.09 -2.29
C PRO A 130 13.01 9.15 -2.50
N LEU A 131 13.40 10.42 -2.64
CA LEU A 131 12.52 11.58 -2.75
C LEU A 131 13.02 12.56 -3.81
N VAL A 132 12.10 13.01 -4.68
CA VAL A 132 12.34 14.10 -5.64
C VAL A 132 11.25 15.15 -5.46
N VAL A 133 11.66 16.41 -5.38
CA VAL A 133 10.75 17.56 -5.26
C VAL A 133 11.00 18.50 -6.43
N ILE A 134 9.94 18.76 -7.21
CA ILE A 134 10.01 19.60 -8.41
C ILE A 134 9.14 20.83 -8.20
N ALA A 135 9.71 22.03 -8.30
CA ALA A 135 8.92 23.26 -8.37
C ALA A 135 8.42 23.52 -9.78
N MET A 136 7.16 23.92 -9.92
CA MET A 136 6.54 24.22 -11.21
C MET A 136 5.45 25.30 -11.10
N ARG A 137 5.00 25.79 -12.26
CA ARG A 137 3.88 26.75 -12.32
C ARG A 137 2.51 26.06 -12.22
N ASN A 138 1.54 26.80 -11.70
CA ASN A 138 0.15 26.35 -11.67
C ASN A 138 -0.35 26.01 -13.08
N GLY A 139 -1.11 24.90 -13.19
CA GLY A 139 -1.67 24.42 -14.45
C GLY A 139 -0.71 23.64 -15.36
N LEU A 140 0.56 23.49 -15.00
CA LEU A 140 1.53 22.70 -15.79
C LEU A 140 1.71 21.26 -15.30
N VAL A 141 1.11 20.88 -14.17
CA VAL A 141 1.29 19.56 -13.54
C VAL A 141 1.08 18.43 -14.57
N SER A 142 -0.09 18.36 -15.21
CA SER A 142 -0.40 17.28 -16.16
C SER A 142 0.50 17.25 -17.40
N LEU A 143 0.93 18.41 -17.88
CA LEU A 143 1.85 18.50 -19.03
C LEU A 143 3.26 18.03 -18.64
N ILE A 144 3.71 18.37 -17.44
CA ILE A 144 4.98 17.89 -16.91
C ILE A 144 4.92 16.38 -16.67
N GLU A 145 3.84 15.86 -16.08
CA GLU A 145 3.67 14.41 -15.90
C GLU A 145 3.73 13.65 -17.23
N GLN A 146 3.07 14.19 -18.27
CA GLN A 146 3.14 13.63 -19.62
C GLN A 146 4.57 13.67 -20.17
N SER A 147 5.29 14.76 -19.95
CA SER A 147 6.68 14.90 -20.40
C SER A 147 7.64 13.96 -19.67
N LEU A 148 7.43 13.68 -18.38
CA LEU A 148 8.29 12.81 -17.58
C LEU A 148 7.88 11.33 -17.68
N GLY A 149 6.69 11.04 -18.22
CA GLY A 149 6.13 9.70 -18.26
C GLY A 149 5.75 9.15 -16.87
N VAL A 150 5.63 10.02 -15.86
CA VAL A 150 5.29 9.66 -14.49
C VAL A 150 4.39 10.71 -13.84
N SER A 151 3.45 10.26 -13.02
CA SER A 151 2.57 11.15 -12.25
C SER A 151 3.20 11.54 -10.91
N PHE A 152 2.92 12.77 -10.46
CA PHE A 152 3.26 13.21 -9.11
C PHE A 152 2.42 12.43 -8.09
N ASP A 153 3.04 12.05 -6.97
CA ASP A 153 2.33 11.40 -5.87
C ASP A 153 1.43 12.37 -5.11
N THR A 154 1.90 13.60 -5.00
CA THR A 154 1.21 14.70 -4.33
C THR A 154 1.78 16.03 -4.81
N CYS A 155 0.95 17.06 -4.78
CA CYS A 155 1.37 18.43 -5.03
C CYS A 155 1.07 19.29 -3.80
N VAL A 156 1.93 20.26 -3.52
CA VAL A 156 1.74 21.29 -2.49
C VAL A 156 1.69 22.63 -3.20
N ASP A 157 0.63 23.41 -2.99
CA ASP A 157 0.58 24.80 -3.48
C ASP A 157 1.25 25.71 -2.45
N VAL A 158 2.27 26.46 -2.87
CA VAL A 158 3.00 27.38 -2.00
C VAL A 158 2.13 28.54 -1.49
N GLN A 159 0.96 28.78 -2.10
CA GLN A 159 0.01 29.77 -1.63
C GLN A 159 -0.84 29.29 -0.44
N GLU A 160 -0.83 27.99 -0.12
CA GLU A 160 -1.46 27.47 1.08
C GLU A 160 -0.73 27.98 2.34
N LYS A 161 -1.49 28.38 3.36
CA LYS A 161 -0.94 28.98 4.59
C LYS A 161 0.02 28.05 5.33
N ASP A 162 -0.16 26.74 5.17
CA ASP A 162 0.56 25.65 5.79
C ASP A 162 1.43 24.86 4.78
N ALA A 163 1.77 25.45 3.62
CA ALA A 163 2.54 24.79 2.57
C ALA A 163 3.85 24.15 3.09
N TRP A 164 4.57 24.84 3.97
CA TRP A 164 5.77 24.30 4.62
C TRP A 164 5.47 23.09 5.51
N ASP A 165 4.46 23.18 6.36
CA ASP A 165 4.09 22.09 7.26
C ASP A 165 3.59 20.87 6.49
N SER A 166 2.82 21.07 5.42
CA SER A 166 2.37 20.03 4.50
C SER A 166 3.54 19.34 3.80
N LEU A 167 4.47 20.10 3.20
CA LEU A 167 5.64 19.55 2.52
C LEU A 167 6.56 18.80 3.50
N ARG A 168 6.81 19.38 4.67
CA ARG A 168 7.61 18.75 5.74
C ARG A 168 6.95 17.45 6.22
N LYS A 169 5.64 17.45 6.43
CA LYS A 169 4.87 16.26 6.84
C LYS A 169 4.98 15.15 5.81
N ILE A 170 4.86 15.46 4.51
CA ILE A 170 5.05 14.49 3.42
C ILE A 170 6.44 13.83 3.51
N CYS A 171 7.48 14.64 3.71
CA CYS A 171 8.86 14.14 3.82
C CYS A 171 9.08 13.27 5.06
N VAL A 172 8.48 13.61 6.20
CA VAL A 172 8.56 12.81 7.43
C VAL A 172 7.79 11.49 7.28
N GLU A 173 6.58 11.53 6.71
CA GLU A 173 5.74 10.35 6.56
C GLU A 173 6.20 9.41 5.44
N HIS A 174 7.05 9.87 4.52
CA HIS A 174 7.61 9.05 3.44
C HIS A 174 8.27 7.77 3.95
N GLU A 175 9.07 7.86 5.01
CA GLU A 175 9.74 6.71 5.61
C GLU A 175 8.75 5.74 6.27
N ASP A 176 7.69 6.25 6.90
CA ASP A 176 6.60 5.42 7.44
C ASP A 176 5.93 4.61 6.33
N TRP A 177 5.58 5.26 5.22
CA TRP A 177 4.88 4.60 4.12
C TRP A 177 5.77 3.64 3.34
N LYS A 178 7.06 3.96 3.19
CA LYS A 178 8.07 3.04 2.66
C LYS A 178 8.19 1.80 3.53
N ARG A 179 8.24 1.97 4.87
CA ARG A 179 8.26 0.87 5.83
C ARG A 179 7.00 0.02 5.74
N VAL A 180 5.82 0.63 5.75
CA VAL A 180 4.53 -0.07 5.60
C VAL A 180 4.50 -0.89 4.30
N GLY A 181 4.93 -0.31 3.18
CA GLY A 181 5.05 -1.01 1.90
C GLY A 181 5.97 -2.23 1.98
N ALA A 182 7.16 -2.07 2.55
CA ALA A 182 8.15 -3.15 2.65
C ALA A 182 7.69 -4.31 3.56
N TYR A 183 7.09 -3.99 4.72
CA TYR A 183 6.54 -5.01 5.61
C TYR A 183 5.29 -5.68 5.02
N GLY A 184 4.44 -4.91 4.32
CA GLY A 184 3.29 -5.44 3.60
C GLY A 184 3.69 -6.39 2.47
N ALA A 185 4.74 -6.05 1.72
CA ALA A 185 5.36 -6.91 0.73
C ALA A 185 5.88 -8.21 1.35
N ALA A 186 6.72 -8.10 2.38
CA ALA A 186 7.28 -9.27 3.05
C ALA A 186 6.19 -10.20 3.62
N ALA A 187 5.14 -9.63 4.23
CA ALA A 187 3.98 -10.38 4.70
C ALA A 187 3.25 -11.09 3.56
N GLY A 188 2.94 -10.39 2.47
CA GLY A 188 2.25 -10.96 1.31
C GLY A 188 3.05 -12.09 0.64
N SER A 189 4.36 -11.92 0.50
CA SER A 189 5.28 -12.94 -0.01
C SER A 189 5.33 -14.18 0.88
N PHE A 190 5.35 -13.97 2.19
CA PHE A 190 5.31 -15.04 3.17
C PHE A 190 3.99 -15.82 3.09
N GLU A 191 2.86 -15.12 3.05
CA GLU A 191 1.52 -15.69 2.88
C GLU A 191 1.34 -16.44 1.55
N ALA A 192 1.96 -15.96 0.47
CA ALA A 192 1.96 -16.64 -0.81
C ALA A 192 2.78 -17.95 -0.75
N SER A 193 3.98 -17.90 -0.19
CA SER A 193 4.91 -19.04 -0.15
C SER A 193 4.51 -20.08 0.91
N VAL A 194 4.51 -19.68 2.18
CA VAL A 194 4.24 -20.57 3.32
C VAL A 194 2.79 -20.98 3.33
N GLY A 195 1.85 -20.10 2.96
CA GLY A 195 0.45 -20.46 2.85
C GLY A 195 0.22 -21.60 1.86
N THR A 196 0.90 -21.58 0.70
CA THR A 196 0.78 -22.64 -0.31
C THR A 196 1.49 -23.93 0.12
N MET A 197 2.70 -23.84 0.67
CA MET A 197 3.43 -24.99 1.21
C MET A 197 2.66 -25.69 2.33
N LEU A 198 2.18 -24.90 3.29
CA LEU A 198 1.34 -25.39 4.34
C LEU A 198 0.14 -26.04 3.71
N HIS A 199 -0.60 -25.38 2.80
CA HIS A 199 -1.78 -25.92 2.12
C HIS A 199 -1.57 -27.34 1.58
N THR A 200 -0.48 -27.53 0.85
CA THR A 200 -0.06 -28.82 0.27
C THR A 200 0.25 -29.87 1.33
N ALA A 201 0.91 -29.50 2.43
CA ALA A 201 1.41 -30.44 3.44
C ALA A 201 0.35 -30.98 4.45
N GLN A 202 -0.94 -30.75 4.21
CA GLN A 202 -2.08 -31.09 5.12
C GLN A 202 -1.94 -30.73 6.63
N VAL A 203 -0.97 -29.89 7.01
CA VAL A 203 -0.74 -29.42 8.39
C VAL A 203 -2.04 -28.87 9.04
N PRO A 204 -2.45 -29.34 10.23
CA PRO A 204 -3.60 -28.79 10.94
C PRO A 204 -3.27 -27.40 11.54
N PHE A 205 -4.31 -26.59 11.81
CA PHE A 205 -4.21 -25.29 12.51
C PHE A 205 -3.36 -24.19 11.87
N ARG A 206 -3.09 -24.29 10.56
CA ARG A 206 -2.31 -23.29 9.80
C ARG A 206 -2.80 -21.86 9.96
N GLY A 207 -4.13 -21.67 10.06
CA GLY A 207 -4.74 -20.35 10.20
C GLY A 207 -4.22 -19.60 11.43
N ILE A 208 -4.05 -20.29 12.56
CA ILE A 208 -3.52 -19.71 13.80
C ILE A 208 -2.03 -19.39 13.66
N ALA A 209 -1.26 -20.28 13.02
CA ALA A 209 0.16 -20.05 12.79
C ALA A 209 0.40 -18.83 11.90
N LEU A 210 -0.29 -18.76 10.76
CA LEU A 210 -0.22 -17.65 9.81
C LEU A 210 -0.69 -16.33 10.44
N SER A 211 -1.83 -16.33 11.14
CA SER A 211 -2.33 -15.12 11.81
C SER A 211 -1.38 -14.62 12.90
N SER A 212 -0.72 -15.54 13.62
CA SER A 212 0.27 -15.18 14.64
C SER A 212 1.54 -14.60 14.03
N VAL A 213 2.01 -15.13 12.89
CA VAL A 213 3.10 -14.48 12.16
C VAL A 213 2.69 -13.10 11.68
N GLN A 214 1.47 -12.96 11.16
CA GLN A 214 0.94 -11.66 10.72
C GLN A 214 0.90 -10.63 11.85
N SER A 215 0.46 -11.00 13.07
CA SER A 215 0.48 -10.09 14.22
C SER A 215 1.89 -9.72 14.68
N MET A 216 2.85 -10.64 14.58
CA MET A 216 4.27 -10.34 14.81
C MET A 216 4.81 -9.35 13.78
N VAL A 217 4.52 -9.55 12.49
CA VAL A 217 4.95 -8.65 11.40
C VAL A 217 4.37 -7.26 11.60
N MET A 218 3.08 -7.14 11.94
CA MET A 218 2.45 -5.86 12.28
C MET A 218 3.12 -5.18 13.49
N THR A 219 3.51 -5.97 14.50
CA THR A 219 4.23 -5.46 15.67
C THR A 219 5.60 -4.88 15.29
N TYR A 220 6.37 -5.59 14.44
CA TYR A 220 7.66 -5.11 13.96
C TYR A 220 7.52 -3.90 13.02
N ALA A 221 6.50 -3.88 12.16
CA ALA A 221 6.22 -2.75 11.29
C ALA A 221 5.92 -1.50 12.13
N GLY A 222 5.06 -1.63 13.14
CA GLY A 222 4.59 -0.51 13.94
C GLY A 222 5.63 0.14 14.82
N ASP A 223 6.69 -0.56 15.27
CA ASP A 223 7.68 0.01 16.21
C ASP A 223 8.44 1.23 15.66
N GLY A 224 8.57 1.35 14.34
CA GLY A 224 9.26 2.44 13.65
C GLY A 224 8.36 3.54 13.08
N LEU A 225 7.03 3.47 13.23
CA LEU A 225 6.11 4.41 12.58
C LEU A 225 5.85 5.66 13.43
N GLY A 226 5.88 6.85 12.83
CA GLY A 226 5.49 8.10 13.50
C GLY A 226 4.05 8.06 14.00
N THR A 227 3.13 7.50 13.20
CA THR A 227 1.74 7.24 13.60
C THR A 227 1.42 5.75 13.53
N ARG A 228 1.13 5.16 14.69
CA ARG A 228 0.95 3.70 14.83
C ARG A 228 -0.29 3.16 14.10
N GLY A 229 -1.30 3.99 13.84
CA GLY A 229 -2.47 3.63 13.03
C GLY A 229 -2.14 3.20 11.60
N LYS A 230 -0.99 3.63 11.05
CA LYS A 230 -0.54 3.22 9.69
C LYS A 230 -0.27 1.72 9.56
N VAL A 231 -0.11 0.98 10.67
CA VAL A 231 0.09 -0.47 10.68
C VAL A 231 -1.02 -1.22 9.94
N ILE A 232 -2.25 -0.69 9.93
CA ILE A 232 -3.40 -1.30 9.23
C ILE A 232 -3.12 -1.61 7.76
N TRP A 233 -2.28 -0.80 7.12
CA TRP A 233 -1.97 -0.91 5.71
C TRP A 233 -1.06 -2.10 5.37
N VAL A 234 -0.30 -2.63 6.34
CA VAL A 234 0.56 -3.81 6.14
C VAL A 234 -0.28 -5.04 5.73
N PRO A 235 -1.33 -5.43 6.48
CA PRO A 235 -2.27 -6.48 6.06
C PRO A 235 -3.04 -6.16 4.78
N PHE A 236 -3.42 -4.90 4.54
CA PHE A 236 -4.11 -4.55 3.28
C PHE A 236 -3.24 -4.78 2.04
N ILE A 237 -1.96 -4.41 2.12
CA ILE A 237 -0.99 -4.66 1.05
C ILE A 237 -0.76 -6.17 0.89
N SER A 238 -0.60 -6.90 2.00
CA SER A 238 -0.47 -8.36 2.00
C SER A 238 -1.69 -9.05 1.36
N ALA A 239 -2.91 -8.63 1.72
CA ALA A 239 -4.15 -9.13 1.14
C ALA A 239 -4.24 -8.83 -0.36
N GLY A 240 -3.83 -7.64 -0.79
CA GLY A 240 -3.74 -7.26 -2.21
C GLY A 240 -2.76 -8.16 -2.98
N LEU A 241 -1.59 -8.46 -2.42
CA LEU A 241 -0.62 -9.38 -3.01
C LEU A 241 -1.17 -10.80 -3.11
N LYS A 242 -1.87 -11.26 -2.06
CA LYS A 242 -2.52 -12.57 -2.08
C LYS A 242 -3.57 -12.66 -3.18
N ALA A 243 -4.30 -11.57 -3.44
CA ALA A 243 -5.30 -11.49 -4.50
C ALA A 243 -4.74 -11.66 -5.91
N LEU A 244 -3.50 -11.21 -6.11
CA LEU A 244 -2.82 -11.29 -7.40
C LEU A 244 -2.01 -12.58 -7.60
N SER A 245 -1.85 -13.38 -6.55
CA SER A 245 -1.10 -14.64 -6.66
C SER A 245 -1.80 -15.65 -7.59
N PRO A 246 -1.07 -16.55 -8.29
CA PRO A 246 -1.64 -17.53 -9.22
C PRO A 246 -2.65 -18.49 -8.58
N ALA A 247 -2.49 -18.78 -7.28
CA ALA A 247 -3.42 -19.56 -6.46
C ALA A 247 -4.54 -18.68 -5.80
N GLY A 248 -4.55 -17.38 -6.10
CA GLY A 248 -5.04 -16.29 -5.26
C GLY A 248 -6.47 -15.82 -5.49
N ASN A 249 -7.29 -16.51 -6.28
CA ASN A 249 -8.65 -16.02 -6.56
C ASN A 249 -9.67 -16.33 -5.45
N SER A 250 -9.22 -16.60 -4.22
CA SER A 250 -10.09 -16.85 -3.07
C SER A 250 -10.14 -15.63 -2.15
N LEU A 251 -11.31 -15.00 -2.04
CA LEU A 251 -11.51 -13.78 -1.26
C LEU A 251 -11.60 -14.07 0.26
N ASN A 252 -11.77 -15.34 0.66
CA ASN A 252 -11.77 -15.77 2.07
C ASN A 252 -10.44 -15.47 2.79
N PRO A 253 -9.26 -15.88 2.27
CA PRO A 253 -7.96 -15.44 2.83
C PRO A 253 -7.76 -13.93 2.83
N MET A 254 -8.27 -13.20 1.82
CA MET A 254 -8.10 -11.74 1.77
C MET A 254 -8.87 -11.05 2.88
N LEU A 255 -10.14 -11.44 3.08
CA LEU A 255 -10.96 -10.95 4.20
C LEU A 255 -10.34 -11.30 5.54
N ALA A 256 -9.74 -12.50 5.65
CA ALA A 256 -9.02 -12.92 6.84
C ALA A 256 -7.92 -11.90 7.21
N ILE A 257 -7.00 -11.68 6.27
CA ILE A 257 -5.83 -10.83 6.46
C ILE A 257 -6.23 -9.37 6.69
N SER A 258 -7.18 -8.83 5.90
CA SER A 258 -7.65 -7.45 6.09
C SER A 258 -8.30 -7.23 7.46
N MET A 259 -9.15 -8.17 7.92
CA MET A 259 -9.80 -8.05 9.22
C MET A 259 -8.80 -8.17 10.38
N GLN A 260 -7.75 -8.98 10.24
CA GLN A 260 -6.65 -9.02 11.21
C GLN A 260 -5.99 -7.64 11.36
N GLY A 261 -5.82 -6.91 10.26
CA GLY A 261 -5.31 -5.54 10.30
C GLY A 261 -6.21 -4.55 11.03
N PHE A 262 -7.52 -4.60 10.75
CA PHE A 262 -8.51 -3.79 11.46
C PHE A 262 -8.52 -4.07 12.96
N LEU A 263 -8.58 -5.34 13.34
CA LEU A 263 -8.64 -5.75 14.74
C LEU A 263 -7.37 -5.38 15.50
N PHE A 264 -6.20 -5.63 14.91
CA PHE A 264 -4.93 -5.27 15.52
C PHE A 264 -4.80 -3.76 15.68
N THR A 265 -5.06 -3.00 14.62
CA THR A 265 -4.91 -1.54 14.66
C THR A 265 -5.96 -0.90 15.57
N GLY A 266 -7.20 -1.39 15.57
CA GLY A 266 -8.23 -0.92 16.49
C GLY A 266 -7.83 -1.09 17.95
N ALA A 267 -7.21 -2.22 18.32
CA ALA A 267 -6.68 -2.41 19.66
C ALA A 267 -5.55 -1.42 20.00
N ILE A 268 -4.67 -1.11 19.04
CA ILE A 268 -3.59 -0.12 19.20
C ILE A 268 -4.13 1.31 19.30
N GLU A 269 -5.15 1.67 18.55
CA GLU A 269 -5.76 3.01 18.63
C GLU A 269 -6.54 3.19 19.93
N MET A 270 -7.20 2.13 20.43
CA MET A 270 -7.95 2.18 21.68
C MET A 270 -7.06 2.21 22.92
N LEU A 271 -6.01 1.37 22.98
CA LEU A 271 -5.18 1.19 24.17
C LEU A 271 -3.78 1.82 24.05
N GLY A 272 -3.41 2.33 22.87
CA GLY A 272 -2.08 2.86 22.57
C GLY A 272 -1.04 1.78 22.22
N TRP A 273 0.13 2.24 21.78
CA TRP A 273 1.28 1.37 21.48
C TRP A 273 2.04 0.98 22.75
N ASN A 274 1.44 0.09 23.52
CA ASN A 274 2.02 -0.50 24.72
C ASN A 274 1.76 -2.02 24.76
N ALA A 275 2.25 -2.69 25.80
CA ALA A 275 2.11 -4.13 25.93
C ALA A 275 0.64 -4.58 25.94
N LEU A 276 -0.28 -3.80 26.53
CA LEU A 276 -1.70 -4.15 26.59
C LEU A 276 -2.38 -4.03 25.22
N GLY A 277 -2.14 -2.92 24.50
CA GLY A 277 -2.66 -2.74 23.14
C GLY A 277 -2.17 -3.82 22.19
N VAL A 278 -0.88 -4.16 22.26
CA VAL A 278 -0.28 -5.22 21.43
C VAL A 278 -0.77 -6.62 21.83
N LEU A 279 -0.94 -6.90 23.12
CA LEU A 279 -1.52 -8.15 23.62
C LEU A 279 -2.96 -8.31 23.12
N LEU A 280 -3.80 -7.28 23.28
CA LEU A 280 -5.17 -7.30 22.81
C LEU A 280 -5.24 -7.44 21.30
N GLY A 281 -4.41 -6.69 20.55
CA GLY A 281 -4.33 -6.80 19.10
C GLY A 281 -3.97 -8.21 18.64
N GLY A 282 -2.94 -8.83 19.24
CA GLY A 282 -2.58 -10.22 18.98
C GLY A 282 -3.69 -11.21 19.35
N PHE A 283 -4.38 -10.99 20.49
CA PHE A 283 -5.50 -11.82 20.90
C PHE A 283 -6.64 -11.78 19.89
N LEU A 284 -7.06 -10.58 19.46
CA LEU A 284 -8.14 -10.42 18.49
C LEU A 284 -7.80 -11.01 17.13
N VAL A 285 -6.54 -10.88 16.68
CA VAL A 285 -6.06 -11.52 15.44
C VAL A 285 -6.16 -13.04 15.51
N GLY A 286 -5.69 -13.65 16.61
CA GLY A 286 -5.79 -15.10 16.83
C GLY A 286 -7.24 -15.59 16.98
N ALA A 287 -8.05 -14.86 17.75
CA ALA A 287 -9.47 -15.17 17.95
C ALA A 287 -10.25 -15.10 16.62
N TRP A 288 -9.98 -14.09 15.79
CA TRP A 288 -10.58 -13.98 14.46
C TRP A 288 -10.18 -15.15 13.55
N ALA A 289 -8.90 -15.54 13.53
CA ALA A 289 -8.45 -16.67 12.71
C ALA A 289 -9.16 -17.99 13.07
N ALA A 290 -9.48 -18.19 14.35
CA ALA A 290 -10.25 -19.32 14.83
C ALA A 290 -11.76 -19.20 14.53
N ALA A 291 -12.32 -18.00 14.64
CA ALA A 291 -13.76 -17.76 14.52
C ALA A 291 -14.24 -17.62 13.08
N GLN A 292 -13.40 -17.11 12.17
CA GLN A 292 -13.80 -16.65 10.84
C GLN A 292 -14.57 -17.71 10.05
N GLY A 293 -14.11 -18.96 10.05
CA GLY A 293 -14.77 -20.03 9.30
C GLY A 293 -16.22 -20.26 9.75
N VAL A 294 -16.44 -20.29 11.06
CA VAL A 294 -17.77 -20.49 11.66
C VAL A 294 -18.65 -19.26 11.46
N ILE A 295 -18.10 -18.04 11.62
CA ILE A 295 -18.82 -16.79 11.38
C ILE A 295 -19.29 -16.71 9.92
N LEU A 296 -18.42 -17.02 8.96
CA LEU A 296 -18.79 -17.03 7.54
C LEU A 296 -19.89 -18.06 7.27
N GLN A 297 -19.77 -19.28 7.79
CA GLN A 297 -20.83 -20.29 7.67
C GLN A 297 -22.16 -19.82 8.28
N PHE A 298 -22.11 -19.18 9.44
CA PHE A 298 -23.29 -18.60 10.07
C PHE A 298 -23.94 -17.50 9.21
N ILE A 299 -23.15 -16.65 8.54
CA ILE A 299 -23.66 -15.65 7.60
C ILE A 299 -24.36 -16.32 6.40
N PHE A 300 -23.77 -17.40 5.87
CA PHE A 300 -24.32 -18.11 4.70
C PHE A 300 -25.56 -18.95 5.03
N VAL A 301 -25.54 -19.68 6.14
CA VAL A 301 -26.53 -20.71 6.49
C VAL A 301 -27.53 -20.20 7.54
N GLY A 302 -27.13 -19.26 8.39
CA GLY A 302 -27.93 -18.77 9.51
C GLY A 302 -27.85 -19.65 10.75
N GLY A 303 -28.84 -19.51 11.64
CA GLY A 303 -28.91 -20.24 12.91
C GLY A 303 -29.05 -21.75 12.78
N ASP A 304 -29.46 -22.25 11.60
CA ASP A 304 -29.52 -23.69 11.32
C ASP A 304 -28.16 -24.36 11.47
N VAL A 305 -27.07 -23.69 11.08
CA VAL A 305 -25.73 -24.24 11.24
C VAL A 305 -25.42 -24.53 12.71
N VAL A 306 -25.83 -23.64 13.61
CA VAL A 306 -25.62 -23.79 15.06
C VAL A 306 -26.39 -25.00 15.57
N ARG A 307 -27.67 -25.12 15.19
CA ARG A 307 -28.50 -26.27 15.56
C ARG A 307 -27.91 -27.59 15.08
N MET A 308 -27.43 -27.64 13.84
CA MET A 308 -26.83 -28.83 13.28
C MET A 308 -25.56 -29.25 14.00
N TYR A 309 -24.67 -28.31 14.27
CA TYR A 309 -23.47 -28.58 15.04
C TYR A 309 -23.81 -29.02 16.48
N ASP A 310 -24.78 -28.37 17.13
CA ASP A 310 -25.23 -28.77 18.48
C ASP A 310 -25.77 -30.20 18.51
N MET A 311 -26.56 -30.61 17.52
CA MET A 311 -27.06 -31.99 17.41
C MET A 311 -25.92 -33.00 17.29
N VAL A 312 -24.93 -32.72 16.43
CA VAL A 312 -23.76 -33.59 16.25
C VAL A 312 -22.92 -33.63 17.54
N LEU A 313 -22.68 -32.48 18.17
CA LEU A 313 -21.90 -32.39 19.41
C LEU A 313 -22.59 -33.12 20.56
N GLN A 314 -23.91 -33.02 20.69
CA GLN A 314 -24.68 -33.77 21.68
C GLN A 314 -24.59 -35.27 21.44
N TRP A 315 -24.70 -35.72 20.17
CA TRP A 315 -24.55 -37.14 19.83
C TRP A 315 -23.14 -37.67 20.18
N ILE A 316 -22.08 -36.88 19.91
CA ILE A 316 -20.71 -37.22 20.30
C ILE A 316 -20.55 -37.23 21.82
N ALA A 317 -21.07 -36.22 22.52
CA ALA A 317 -20.97 -36.08 23.97
C ALA A 317 -21.65 -37.25 24.69
N GLN A 318 -22.82 -37.68 24.21
CA GLN A 318 -23.52 -38.87 24.71
C GLN A 318 -22.70 -40.15 24.50
N LYS A 319 -22.09 -40.32 23.32
CA LYS A 319 -21.23 -41.48 23.03
C LYS A 319 -19.95 -41.52 23.85
N LEU A 320 -19.38 -40.37 24.17
CA LEU A 320 -18.12 -40.25 24.91
C LEU A 320 -18.30 -40.03 26.41
N HIS A 321 -19.54 -39.97 26.91
CA HIS A 321 -19.88 -39.64 28.30
C HIS A 321 -19.26 -38.33 28.80
N LEU A 322 -19.13 -37.35 27.91
CA LEU A 322 -18.57 -36.02 28.22
C LEU A 322 -19.69 -35.00 28.47
N PRO A 323 -19.43 -33.94 29.27
CA PRO A 323 -20.35 -32.82 29.38
C PRO A 323 -20.58 -32.17 28.01
N ALA A 324 -21.84 -31.99 27.64
CA ALA A 324 -22.21 -31.43 26.34
C ALA A 324 -21.95 -29.92 26.32
N PHE A 325 -20.88 -29.51 25.65
CA PHE A 325 -20.67 -28.11 25.27
C PHE A 325 -21.36 -27.87 23.92
N GLY A 326 -22.22 -26.85 23.86
CA GLY A 326 -22.76 -26.38 22.58
C GLY A 326 -21.67 -25.75 21.70
N LEU A 327 -21.96 -25.56 20.42
CA LEU A 327 -21.05 -24.99 19.42
C LEU A 327 -20.49 -23.66 19.90
N ILE A 328 -21.32 -22.79 20.49
CA ILE A 328 -20.89 -21.47 20.98
C ILE A 328 -19.83 -21.63 22.09
N GLY A 329 -20.05 -22.54 23.04
CA GLY A 329 -19.08 -22.80 24.11
C GLY A 329 -17.76 -23.33 23.57
N LEU A 330 -17.81 -24.28 22.63
CA LEU A 330 -16.62 -24.83 21.99
C LEU A 330 -15.88 -23.76 21.16
N LEU A 331 -16.62 -22.92 20.43
CA LEU A 331 -16.07 -21.80 19.68
C LEU A 331 -15.39 -20.77 20.61
N LEU A 332 -16.00 -20.44 21.75
CA LEU A 332 -15.40 -19.53 22.73
C LEU A 332 -14.10 -20.10 23.30
N ILE A 333 -14.06 -21.39 23.65
CA ILE A 333 -12.84 -22.05 24.12
C ILE A 333 -11.77 -22.02 23.02
N TRP A 334 -12.14 -22.40 21.79
CA TRP A 334 -11.23 -22.47 20.65
C TRP A 334 -10.64 -21.10 20.30
N THR A 335 -11.48 -20.08 20.23
CA THR A 335 -11.07 -18.69 19.95
C THR A 335 -10.23 -18.10 21.07
N SER A 336 -10.52 -18.44 22.33
CA SER A 336 -9.70 -18.05 23.47
C SER A 336 -8.31 -18.66 23.41
N ILE A 337 -8.20 -19.97 23.11
CA ILE A 337 -6.91 -20.65 22.95
C ILE A 337 -6.10 -20.02 21.82
N ALA A 338 -6.71 -19.85 20.64
CA ALA A 338 -6.06 -19.24 19.48
C ALA A 338 -5.62 -17.80 19.77
N GLY A 339 -6.48 -17.02 20.44
CA GLY A 339 -6.16 -15.66 20.89
C GLY A 339 -4.99 -15.64 21.86
N ILE A 340 -4.95 -16.51 22.87
CA ILE A 340 -3.84 -16.58 23.84
C ILE A 340 -2.52 -16.93 23.14
N ILE A 341 -2.53 -17.91 22.23
CA ILE A 341 -1.33 -18.30 21.46
C ILE A 341 -0.81 -17.11 20.66
N SER A 342 -1.69 -16.47 19.87
CA SER A 342 -1.30 -15.34 19.03
C SER A 342 -0.85 -14.13 19.85
N SER A 343 -1.56 -13.81 20.93
CA SER A 343 -1.21 -12.74 21.87
C SER A 343 0.17 -12.97 22.51
N SER A 344 0.47 -14.19 22.93
CA SER A 344 1.77 -14.55 23.53
C SER A 344 2.93 -14.36 22.55
N LEU A 345 2.76 -14.81 21.30
CA LEU A 345 3.76 -14.61 20.23
C LEU A 345 3.93 -13.15 19.84
N THR A 346 2.82 -12.39 19.84
CA THR A 346 2.83 -10.95 19.55
C THR A 346 3.56 -10.18 20.67
N LEU A 347 3.31 -10.51 21.93
CA LEU A 347 4.03 -9.93 23.07
C LEU A 347 5.52 -10.29 23.03
N TYR A 348 5.86 -11.52 22.65
CA TYR A 348 7.25 -11.92 22.44
C TYR A 348 7.92 -11.03 21.38
N ALA A 349 7.27 -10.83 20.23
CA ALA A 349 7.77 -9.92 19.19
C ALA A 349 7.91 -8.48 19.69
N TYR A 350 6.96 -7.98 20.48
CA TYR A 350 7.01 -6.65 21.08
C TYR A 350 8.18 -6.47 22.06
N ARG A 351 8.41 -7.46 22.93
CA ARG A 351 9.54 -7.45 23.86
C ARG A 351 10.88 -7.51 23.14
N ARG A 352 10.94 -8.18 21.98
CA ARG A 352 12.13 -8.30 21.13
C ARG A 352 12.09 -7.42 19.88
N ARG A 353 11.35 -6.32 19.90
CA ARG A 353 11.13 -5.46 18.71
C ARG A 353 12.41 -4.88 18.11
N GLN A 354 13.46 -4.72 18.92
CA GLN A 354 14.80 -4.30 18.45
C GLN A 354 15.55 -5.39 17.66
N ARG A 355 15.14 -6.66 17.76
CA ARG A 355 15.77 -7.80 17.08
C ARG A 355 14.79 -8.40 16.08
N ILE A 356 14.74 -7.80 14.89
CA ILE A 356 13.93 -8.31 13.78
C ILE A 356 14.55 -9.63 13.30
N PRO A 357 13.75 -10.70 13.08
CA PRO A 357 14.25 -11.97 12.55
C PRO A 357 14.95 -11.81 11.20
N GLU A 358 16.07 -12.51 11.00
CA GLU A 358 16.88 -12.43 9.76
C GLU A 358 16.06 -12.75 8.50
N ARG A 359 15.17 -13.74 8.55
CA ARG A 359 14.29 -14.07 7.42
C ARG A 359 13.36 -12.91 7.04
N LEU A 360 12.84 -12.18 8.02
CA LEU A 360 12.00 -11.02 7.76
C LEU A 360 12.82 -9.86 7.18
N GLN A 361 14.05 -9.66 7.68
CA GLN A 361 14.99 -8.70 7.10
C GLN A 361 15.32 -9.04 5.64
N GLN A 362 15.58 -10.32 5.35
CA GLN A 362 15.83 -10.80 3.98
C GLN A 362 14.62 -10.57 3.07
N LEU A 363 13.41 -10.87 3.50
CA LEU A 363 12.20 -10.62 2.71
C LEU A 363 11.95 -9.12 2.48
N ILE A 364 12.23 -8.28 3.47
CA ILE A 364 12.16 -6.82 3.34
C ILE A 364 13.22 -6.32 2.34
N ALA A 365 14.43 -6.88 2.40
CA ALA A 365 15.54 -6.50 1.51
C ALA A 365 15.36 -7.00 0.07
N GLN A 366 14.76 -8.19 -0.11
CA GLN A 366 14.43 -8.76 -1.42
C GLN A 366 13.29 -8.01 -2.12
N GLY A 367 12.46 -7.27 -1.39
CA GLY A 367 11.30 -6.59 -1.93
C GLY A 367 10.14 -7.54 -2.27
N ALA A 368 9.08 -7.00 -2.85
CA ALA A 368 7.93 -7.81 -3.29
C ALA A 368 8.29 -8.60 -4.56
N PRO A 369 7.92 -9.89 -4.66
CA PRO A 369 7.99 -10.62 -5.91
C PRO A 369 7.08 -9.95 -6.94
N TYR A 370 7.59 -9.79 -8.16
CA TYR A 370 6.87 -9.15 -9.25
C TYR A 370 5.64 -9.98 -9.65
N PHE A 371 4.46 -9.38 -9.53
CA PHE A 371 3.24 -9.89 -10.13
C PHE A 371 2.89 -9.01 -11.33
N ALA A 372 3.04 -9.55 -12.54
CA ALA A 372 2.60 -8.88 -13.76
C ALA A 372 1.09 -8.60 -13.66
N VAL A 373 0.70 -7.35 -13.43
CA VAL A 373 -0.70 -6.93 -13.51
C VAL A 373 -1.04 -6.83 -14.98
N GLU A 374 -1.59 -7.90 -15.55
CA GLU A 374 -2.18 -7.87 -16.90
C GLU A 374 -3.33 -6.85 -16.93
N GLU A 375 -3.26 -5.90 -17.87
CA GLU A 375 -4.39 -5.07 -18.23
C GLU A 375 -5.47 -5.94 -18.86
N LYS A 376 -6.50 -6.23 -18.08
CA LYS A 376 -7.74 -6.78 -18.62
C LYS A 376 -8.73 -5.65 -18.65
N ASN A 377 -9.06 -5.18 -19.86
CA ASN A 377 -10.17 -4.28 -20.09
C ASN A 377 -11.46 -5.05 -19.78
N ARG A 378 -12.00 -4.91 -18.57
CA ARG A 378 -13.10 -5.75 -18.05
C ARG A 378 -14.41 -4.98 -18.08
N SER A 379 -15.33 -5.42 -18.93
CA SER A 379 -16.73 -4.95 -18.91
C SER A 379 -17.49 -5.58 -17.74
N TRP A 380 -18.31 -4.80 -17.02
CA TRP A 380 -19.16 -5.28 -15.92
C TRP A 380 -20.04 -6.47 -16.33
N LYS A 381 -20.56 -6.46 -17.57
CA LYS A 381 -21.33 -7.58 -18.13
C LYS A 381 -20.50 -8.87 -18.19
N SER A 382 -19.23 -8.78 -18.57
CA SER A 382 -18.34 -9.94 -18.62
C SER A 382 -17.99 -10.49 -17.23
N ILE A 383 -17.94 -9.62 -16.21
CA ILE A 383 -17.68 -10.00 -14.81
C ILE A 383 -18.86 -10.80 -14.28
N VAL A 384 -20.07 -10.26 -14.39
CA VAL A 384 -21.30 -10.92 -13.91
C VAL A 384 -21.51 -12.24 -14.63
N HIS A 385 -21.34 -12.29 -15.96
CA HIS A 385 -21.49 -13.54 -16.72
C HIS A 385 -20.52 -14.64 -16.26
N LYS A 386 -19.24 -14.31 -16.03
CA LYS A 386 -18.26 -15.27 -15.51
C LYS A 386 -18.59 -15.69 -14.07
N SER A 387 -19.12 -14.78 -13.25
CA SER A 387 -19.56 -15.09 -11.87
C SER A 387 -20.73 -16.05 -11.84
N VAL A 388 -21.72 -15.84 -12.70
CA VAL A 388 -22.83 -16.79 -12.91
C VAL A 388 -22.28 -18.15 -13.34
N ARG A 389 -21.34 -18.19 -14.31
CA ARG A 389 -20.72 -19.43 -14.76
C ARG A 389 -20.04 -20.22 -13.64
N ASP A 390 -19.41 -19.55 -12.68
CA ASP A 390 -18.79 -20.25 -11.55
C ASP A 390 -19.80 -20.74 -10.53
N VAL A 391 -20.85 -19.96 -10.25
CA VAL A 391 -21.96 -20.42 -9.40
C VAL A 391 -22.65 -21.63 -10.04
N THR A 392 -22.72 -21.72 -11.37
CA THR A 392 -23.30 -22.90 -12.05
C THR A 392 -22.42 -24.15 -12.05
N LYS A 393 -21.18 -24.10 -11.56
CA LYS A 393 -20.31 -25.28 -11.55
C LYS A 393 -20.81 -26.32 -10.54
N PRO A 394 -20.87 -27.62 -10.89
CA PRO A 394 -21.36 -28.67 -9.99
C PRO A 394 -20.58 -28.75 -8.66
N PHE A 395 -19.27 -28.53 -8.73
CA PHE A 395 -18.38 -28.61 -7.56
C PHE A 395 -18.65 -27.52 -6.52
N PHE A 396 -19.19 -26.36 -6.93
CA PHE A 396 -19.57 -25.29 -6.01
C PHE A 396 -20.75 -25.72 -5.10
N TRP A 397 -21.69 -26.48 -5.64
CA TRP A 397 -22.89 -26.91 -4.91
C TRP A 397 -22.70 -28.16 -4.05
N LEU A 398 -21.59 -28.88 -4.22
CA LEU A 398 -21.36 -30.16 -3.55
C LEU A 398 -21.37 -30.05 -2.01
N PRO A 399 -20.70 -29.06 -1.37
CA PRO A 399 -20.81 -28.85 0.08
C PRO A 399 -22.23 -28.44 0.51
N LEU A 400 -22.92 -27.66 -0.33
CA LEU A 400 -24.30 -27.26 -0.05
C LEU A 400 -25.25 -28.45 -0.14
N LEU A 401 -25.05 -29.36 -1.08
CA LEU A 401 -25.85 -30.60 -1.21
C LEU A 401 -25.74 -31.45 0.06
N ILE A 402 -24.52 -31.62 0.60
CA ILE A 402 -24.33 -32.32 1.87
C ILE A 402 -25.10 -31.63 2.99
N LEU A 403 -25.01 -30.30 3.07
CA LEU A 403 -25.73 -29.51 4.06
C LEU A 403 -27.25 -29.65 3.90
N ILE A 404 -27.77 -29.55 2.68
CA ILE A 404 -29.19 -29.70 2.35
C ILE A 404 -29.69 -31.08 2.76
N VAL A 405 -28.95 -32.15 2.44
CA VAL A 405 -29.29 -33.52 2.87
C VAL A 405 -29.38 -33.58 4.39
N LEU A 406 -28.41 -32.99 5.10
CA LEU A 406 -28.40 -32.98 6.55
C LEU A 406 -29.57 -32.16 7.12
N ILE A 407 -29.96 -31.05 6.47
CA ILE A 407 -31.11 -30.18 6.87
C ILE A 407 -32.45 -30.91 6.65
N LEU A 408 -32.56 -31.67 5.57
CA LEU A 408 -33.74 -32.47 5.28
C LEU A 408 -33.86 -33.65 6.25
N VAL A 409 -32.74 -34.30 6.59
CA VAL A 409 -32.69 -35.38 7.59
C VAL A 409 -33.08 -34.88 8.98
N THR A 410 -32.77 -33.63 9.33
CA THR A 410 -33.18 -33.02 10.60
C THR A 410 -34.64 -32.53 10.62
N GLY A 411 -35.40 -32.76 9.55
CA GLY A 411 -36.84 -32.44 9.49
C GLY A 411 -37.16 -30.97 9.22
N SER A 412 -36.20 -30.20 8.68
CA SER A 412 -36.44 -28.79 8.34
C SER A 412 -37.36 -28.67 7.11
N SER A 413 -38.13 -27.58 7.04
CA SER A 413 -39.04 -27.34 5.92
C SER A 413 -38.29 -27.14 4.59
N LEU A 414 -38.91 -27.55 3.48
CA LEU A 414 -38.40 -27.30 2.13
C LEU A 414 -38.24 -25.80 1.84
N GLU A 415 -39.06 -24.96 2.47
CA GLU A 415 -38.96 -23.51 2.40
C GLU A 415 -37.61 -23.01 2.98
N ASN A 416 -37.19 -23.51 4.13
CA ASN A 416 -35.89 -23.14 4.73
C ASN A 416 -34.73 -23.55 3.83
N VAL A 417 -34.79 -24.77 3.27
CA VAL A 417 -33.78 -25.27 2.33
C VAL A 417 -33.69 -24.38 1.08
N PHE A 418 -34.85 -23.95 0.54
CA PHE A 418 -34.91 -23.05 -0.60
C PHE A 418 -34.25 -21.71 -0.28
N TRP A 419 -34.62 -21.07 0.84
CA TRP A 419 -34.04 -19.77 1.22
C TRP A 419 -32.54 -19.82 1.51
N ILE A 420 -32.04 -20.90 2.13
CA ILE A 420 -30.60 -21.09 2.32
C ILE A 420 -29.88 -21.20 0.98
N THR A 421 -30.45 -21.97 0.04
CA THR A 421 -29.89 -22.14 -1.30
C THR A 421 -29.82 -20.83 -2.05
N VAL A 422 -30.91 -20.05 -2.05
CA VAL A 422 -30.97 -18.72 -2.68
C VAL A 422 -29.98 -17.76 -2.02
N ARG A 423 -29.85 -17.77 -0.69
CA ARG A 423 -28.91 -16.92 0.04
C ARG A 423 -27.46 -17.24 -0.34
N VAL A 424 -27.08 -18.52 -0.34
CA VAL A 424 -25.74 -18.97 -0.73
C VAL A 424 -25.44 -18.59 -2.19
N ALA A 425 -26.39 -18.78 -3.11
CA ALA A 425 -26.27 -18.39 -4.51
C ALA A 425 -26.04 -16.89 -4.67
N THR A 426 -26.86 -16.08 -3.98
CA THR A 426 -26.84 -14.62 -4.06
C THR A 426 -25.52 -14.09 -3.51
N PHE A 427 -25.12 -14.54 -2.33
CA PHE A 427 -23.85 -14.13 -1.75
C PHE A 427 -22.68 -14.55 -2.63
N ALA A 428 -22.66 -15.78 -3.15
CA ALA A 428 -21.57 -16.23 -4.03
C ALA A 428 -21.49 -15.41 -5.32
N LEU A 429 -22.64 -15.04 -5.91
CA LEU A 429 -22.69 -14.19 -7.10
C LEU A 429 -22.15 -12.79 -6.81
N VAL A 430 -22.59 -12.16 -5.71
CA VAL A 430 -22.07 -10.86 -5.26
C VAL A 430 -20.57 -10.95 -4.99
N PHE A 431 -20.16 -11.97 -4.25
CA PHE A 431 -18.77 -12.21 -3.84
C PHE A 431 -17.84 -12.39 -5.04
N PHE A 432 -18.17 -13.28 -5.99
CA PHE A 432 -17.36 -13.48 -7.19
C PHE A 432 -17.34 -12.24 -8.09
N SER A 433 -18.43 -11.48 -8.12
CA SER A 433 -18.50 -10.25 -8.90
C SER A 433 -17.61 -9.16 -8.29
N LEU A 434 -17.63 -8.97 -6.97
CA LEU A 434 -16.76 -8.03 -6.26
C LEU A 434 -15.28 -8.42 -6.38
N ALA A 435 -14.94 -9.70 -6.16
CA ALA A 435 -13.58 -10.20 -6.30
C ALA A 435 -13.00 -9.92 -7.71
N ARG A 436 -13.84 -10.01 -8.74
CA ARG A 436 -13.44 -9.76 -10.14
C ARG A 436 -13.43 -8.30 -10.55
N ALA A 437 -14.25 -7.49 -9.89
CA ALA A 437 -14.31 -6.05 -10.09
C ALA A 437 -13.14 -5.33 -9.43
N PHE A 438 -12.45 -5.94 -8.47
CA PHE A 438 -11.27 -5.36 -7.84
C PHE A 438 -10.10 -5.30 -8.85
N ASP A 439 -9.75 -4.08 -9.26
CA ASP A 439 -8.58 -3.76 -10.04
C ASP A 439 -7.60 -2.93 -9.18
N PRO A 440 -6.41 -3.45 -8.84
CA PRO A 440 -5.42 -2.74 -8.04
C PRO A 440 -5.04 -1.38 -8.61
N ARG A 441 -4.99 -1.21 -9.94
CA ARG A 441 -4.60 0.06 -10.57
C ARG A 441 -5.70 1.12 -10.41
N SER A 442 -6.95 0.75 -10.66
CA SER A 442 -8.09 1.63 -10.43
C SER A 442 -8.21 2.04 -8.95
N PHE A 443 -7.92 1.12 -8.02
CA PHE A 443 -7.87 1.41 -6.59
C PHE A 443 -6.74 2.39 -6.22
N LEU A 444 -5.55 2.21 -6.78
CA LEU A 444 -4.43 3.14 -6.62
C LEU A 444 -4.76 4.55 -7.12
N ASN A 445 -5.31 4.64 -8.33
CA ASN A 445 -5.73 5.92 -8.91
C ASN A 445 -6.82 6.59 -8.07
N TRP A 446 -7.74 5.79 -7.51
CA TRP A 446 -8.78 6.29 -6.61
C TRP A 446 -8.19 6.86 -5.30
N LEU A 447 -7.20 6.18 -4.70
CA LEU A 447 -6.50 6.67 -3.51
C LEU A 447 -5.79 8.00 -3.79
N GLN A 448 -5.05 8.09 -4.90
CA GLN A 448 -4.35 9.32 -5.30
C GLN A 448 -5.33 10.48 -5.51
N LYS A 449 -6.42 10.26 -6.25
CA LYS A 449 -7.45 11.29 -6.49
C LYS A 449 -8.14 11.79 -5.22
N ARG A 450 -8.19 10.96 -4.16
CA ARG A 450 -8.74 11.31 -2.86
C ARG A 450 -7.72 11.98 -1.92
N GLY A 451 -6.48 12.18 -2.38
CA GLY A 451 -5.41 12.77 -1.58
C GLY A 451 -4.70 11.78 -0.64
N TYR A 452 -5.00 10.47 -0.72
CA TYR A 452 -4.33 9.43 0.07
C TYR A 452 -3.01 9.00 -0.59
N TRP A 453 -2.08 9.94 -0.73
CA TRP A 453 -0.78 9.71 -1.39
C TRP A 453 0.06 8.62 -0.69
N GLY A 454 0.03 8.57 0.65
CA GLY A 454 0.85 7.64 1.44
C GLY A 454 0.52 6.16 1.21
N PRO A 455 -0.74 5.73 1.40
CA PRO A 455 -1.17 4.39 1.03
C PRO A 455 -0.93 4.09 -0.45
N ALA A 456 -1.24 5.02 -1.35
CA ALA A 456 -1.02 4.83 -2.78
C ALA A 456 0.47 4.57 -3.08
N TYR A 457 1.38 5.32 -2.45
CA TYR A 457 2.82 5.13 -2.56
C TYR A 457 3.26 3.75 -2.05
N ALA A 458 2.77 3.35 -0.87
CA ALA A 458 3.10 2.04 -0.28
C ALA A 458 2.64 0.88 -1.17
N PHE A 459 1.44 0.97 -1.76
CA PHE A 459 0.97 0.00 -2.74
C PHE A 459 1.80 0.06 -4.03
N ARG A 460 2.09 1.25 -4.57
CA ARG A 460 2.87 1.38 -5.81
C ARG A 460 4.25 0.75 -5.70
N LEU A 461 4.93 0.92 -4.56
CA LEU A 461 6.22 0.26 -4.29
C LEU A 461 6.14 -1.25 -4.47
N VAL A 462 4.98 -1.84 -4.15
CA VAL A 462 4.78 -3.29 -4.16
C VAL A 462 4.27 -3.79 -5.51
N PHE A 463 3.33 -3.09 -6.14
CA PHE A 463 2.61 -3.58 -7.33
C PHE A 463 3.16 -3.07 -8.66
N LEU A 464 3.94 -1.98 -8.67
CA LEU A 464 4.36 -1.29 -9.89
C LEU A 464 5.88 -1.08 -9.98
N GLN A 465 6.67 -1.71 -9.11
CA GLN A 465 8.12 -1.79 -9.31
C GLN A 465 8.42 -2.64 -10.56
N ASN A 466 8.65 -1.91 -11.66
CA ASN A 466 9.34 -2.23 -12.90
C ASN A 466 8.49 -2.41 -14.17
N HIS A 467 8.19 -1.24 -14.79
CA HIS A 467 8.05 -1.10 -16.24
C HIS A 467 9.41 -0.86 -16.96
N HIS A 468 10.52 -0.65 -16.24
CA HIS A 468 11.79 -0.21 -16.85
C HIS A 468 12.92 -1.24 -16.92
N GLU A 469 12.86 -2.36 -16.17
CA GLU A 469 13.91 -3.40 -16.26
C GLU A 469 13.75 -4.36 -17.45
N LYS A 470 12.68 -4.25 -18.25
CA LYS A 470 12.47 -5.11 -19.42
C LYS A 470 12.99 -4.54 -20.75
N ASN A 471 13.61 -3.35 -20.73
CA ASN A 471 14.22 -2.72 -21.91
C ASN A 471 15.73 -2.47 -21.75
N LEU A 472 16.42 -3.29 -20.95
CA LEU A 472 17.89 -3.37 -20.93
C LEU A 472 18.34 -4.74 -21.44
#